data_AF-A0A6B3HC53-F1
#
_entry.id   AF-A0A6B3HC53-F1
#
_cell.length_a   1.000
_cell.length_b   1.000
_cell.length_c   1.000
_cell.angle_alpha   90.00
_cell.angle_beta   90.00
_cell.angle_gamma   90.00
#
_symmetry.space_group_name_H-M   'P 1'
#
loop_
_entity.id
_entity.type
_entity.pdbx_description
1 polymer ?
#
loop_
_entity_poly.entity_id
_entity_poly.type
_entity_poly.pdbx_seq_one_letter_code
_entity_poly.pdbx_strand_id
1 'polypeptide(L)'
;LVTPYWPGVSVDVHRGWLIQAVAAADDSGDAAMRTAVLANHVGLAMSCADPEAWELVEQLPVQSTDPACLRQAARGLCNAADSAVWLGFYERGADLLAAGRDLSARSGAPYTEHSAMGTRLLQQWWTGRWLGLDKRCEDFVAATADMPFIASDAYVVRGLLAVAQGDWGEARSWLSQQGTFGTEKLPVPLGAAAAGAVIRLALARQEVTAAAEHARAAWKVVADKGVWPWAAELAPWAVEALARAGDGAGAHTMVRNFAQGLGRRDAPAARAALVWSRAVLTETETEAEASAEGRRSGLLE
;
A
#
# COMPACT_ATOMS: atom_id res chain seq x y z
N LEU A 1 17.19 -3.98 -7.37
CA LEU A 1 15.78 -4.42 -7.55
C LEU A 1 14.97 -3.20 -7.96
N VAL A 2 14.22 -3.28 -9.06
CA VAL A 2 13.49 -2.13 -9.65
C VAL A 2 12.15 -1.88 -8.96
N THR A 3 11.69 -2.78 -8.10
CA THR A 3 10.41 -2.62 -7.39
C THR A 3 10.45 -1.44 -6.41
N PRO A 4 9.52 -0.47 -6.51
CA PRO A 4 9.56 0.77 -5.74
C PRO A 4 9.10 0.62 -4.29
N TYR A 5 9.04 -0.60 -3.74
CA TYR A 5 8.34 -0.86 -2.48
C TYR A 5 9.01 -0.21 -1.27
N TRP A 6 10.32 -0.05 -1.28
CA TRP A 6 11.05 0.46 -0.13
C TRP A 6 11.16 2.00 -0.14
N PRO A 7 11.20 2.62 1.05
CA PRO A 7 11.41 4.06 1.19
C PRO A 7 12.80 4.50 0.71
N GLY A 8 12.99 5.81 0.55
CA GLY A 8 14.27 6.42 0.19
C GLY A 8 14.35 6.89 -1.25
N VAL A 9 14.37 5.97 -2.22
CA VAL A 9 14.51 6.32 -3.65
C VAL A 9 13.14 6.65 -4.25
N SER A 10 13.02 7.77 -4.97
CA SER A 10 11.76 8.20 -5.60
C SER A 10 11.39 7.32 -6.80
N VAL A 11 10.10 7.31 -7.15
CA VAL A 11 9.58 6.56 -8.31
C VAL A 11 10.23 6.97 -9.63
N ASP A 12 10.62 8.23 -9.80
CA ASP A 12 11.26 8.71 -11.03
C ASP A 12 12.66 8.11 -11.24
N VAL A 13 13.40 7.89 -10.16
CA VAL A 13 14.68 7.17 -10.22
C VAL A 13 14.45 5.71 -10.62
N HIS A 14 13.42 5.06 -10.06
CA HIS A 14 13.05 3.69 -10.46
C HIS A 14 12.68 3.60 -11.95
N ARG A 15 11.97 4.60 -12.50
CA ARG A 15 11.68 4.69 -13.93
C ARG A 15 12.95 4.83 -14.77
N GLY A 16 13.89 5.68 -14.33
CA GLY A 16 15.19 5.83 -14.99
C GLY A 16 15.97 4.51 -15.04
N TRP A 17 16.03 3.76 -13.94
CA TRP A 17 16.64 2.43 -13.91
C TRP A 17 15.91 1.42 -14.79
N LEU A 18 14.58 1.49 -14.86
CA LEU A 18 13.82 0.59 -15.73
C LEU A 18 14.16 0.83 -17.20
N ILE A 19 14.26 2.08 -17.65
CA ILE A 19 14.65 2.42 -19.03
C ILE A 19 16.03 1.81 -19.37
N GLN A 20 17.00 1.97 -18.46
CA GLN A 20 18.33 1.38 -18.63
C GLN A 20 18.30 -0.15 -18.65
N ALA A 21 17.47 -0.77 -17.79
CA ALA A 21 17.33 -2.22 -17.72
C ALA A 21 16.68 -2.80 -18.98
N VAL A 22 15.70 -2.10 -19.57
CA VAL A 22 15.08 -2.50 -20.85
C VAL A 22 16.11 -2.52 -21.96
N ALA A 23 16.86 -1.42 -22.14
CA ALA A 23 17.90 -1.35 -23.17
C ALA A 23 18.96 -2.46 -22.99
N ALA A 24 19.44 -2.66 -21.76
CA ALA A 24 20.42 -3.71 -21.48
C ALA A 24 19.88 -5.13 -21.71
N ALA A 25 18.60 -5.39 -21.43
CA ALA A 25 17.98 -6.69 -21.67
C ALA A 25 17.77 -6.96 -23.17
N ASP A 26 17.43 -5.95 -23.95
CA ASP A 26 17.31 -6.06 -25.40
C ASP A 26 18.65 -6.37 -26.05
N ASP A 27 19.71 -5.65 -25.67
CA ASP A 27 21.07 -5.87 -26.16
C ASP A 27 21.65 -7.23 -25.77
N SER A 28 21.17 -7.83 -24.66
CA SER A 28 21.70 -9.10 -24.16
C SER A 28 21.38 -10.32 -25.04
N GLY A 29 20.32 -10.24 -25.86
CA GLY A 29 19.78 -11.40 -26.57
C GLY A 29 19.10 -12.46 -25.68
N ASP A 30 19.14 -12.35 -24.35
CA ASP A 30 18.60 -13.33 -23.40
C ASP A 30 17.09 -13.13 -23.13
N ALA A 31 16.29 -14.14 -23.48
CA ALA A 31 14.84 -14.14 -23.29
C ALA A 31 14.41 -14.14 -21.81
N ALA A 32 15.16 -14.83 -20.94
CA ALA A 32 14.87 -14.85 -19.51
C ALA A 32 15.17 -13.48 -18.88
N MET A 33 16.22 -12.80 -19.34
CA MET A 33 16.54 -11.43 -18.93
C MET A 33 15.45 -10.44 -19.36
N ARG A 34 15.02 -10.48 -20.63
CA ARG A 34 13.90 -9.66 -21.12
C ARG A 34 12.63 -9.91 -20.31
N THR A 35 12.32 -11.17 -20.00
CA THR A 35 11.15 -11.51 -19.17
C THR A 35 11.30 -10.98 -17.74
N ALA A 36 12.50 -11.05 -17.15
CA ALA A 36 12.77 -10.51 -15.83
C ALA A 36 12.55 -8.98 -15.77
N VAL A 37 12.98 -8.26 -16.81
CA VAL A 37 12.78 -6.81 -16.92
C VAL A 37 11.30 -6.48 -17.16
N LEU A 38 10.60 -7.22 -18.02
CA LEU A 38 9.16 -7.07 -18.21
C LEU A 38 8.38 -7.27 -16.89
N ALA A 39 8.71 -8.30 -16.11
CA ALA A 39 8.09 -8.53 -14.81
C ALA A 39 8.32 -7.37 -13.82
N ASN A 40 9.47 -6.69 -13.89
CA ASN A 40 9.72 -5.47 -13.10
C ASN A 40 8.93 -4.27 -13.64
N HIS A 41 8.82 -4.14 -14.97
CA HIS A 41 8.03 -3.10 -15.62
C HIS A 41 6.57 -3.20 -15.19
N VAL A 42 5.98 -4.40 -15.30
CA VAL A 42 4.63 -4.71 -14.82
C VAL A 42 4.44 -4.26 -13.37
N GLY A 43 5.34 -4.65 -12.46
CA GLY A 43 5.23 -4.27 -11.05
C GLY A 43 5.28 -2.75 -10.82
N LEU A 44 6.19 -2.04 -11.51
CA LEU A 44 6.30 -0.58 -11.39
C LEU A 44 5.08 0.14 -11.99
N ALA A 45 4.65 -0.27 -13.18
CA ALA A 45 3.48 0.29 -13.86
C ALA A 45 2.21 0.09 -13.03
N MET A 46 1.97 -1.14 -12.56
CA MET A 46 0.85 -1.46 -11.69
C MET A 46 0.90 -0.68 -10.38
N SER A 47 2.05 -0.59 -9.70
CA SER A 47 2.20 0.21 -8.47
C SER A 47 1.81 1.68 -8.68
N CYS A 48 2.09 2.22 -9.87
CA CYS A 48 1.78 3.60 -10.23
C CYS A 48 0.37 3.80 -10.77
N ALA A 49 -0.45 2.75 -10.92
CA ALA A 49 -1.71 2.78 -11.66
C ALA A 49 -1.56 3.32 -13.09
N ASP A 50 -0.49 2.92 -13.78
CA ASP A 50 -0.26 3.28 -15.17
C ASP A 50 -1.38 2.70 -16.07
N PRO A 51 -1.97 3.49 -16.99
CA PRO A 51 -2.99 2.98 -17.92
C PRO A 51 -2.56 1.75 -18.73
N GLU A 52 -1.27 1.63 -19.06
CA GLU A 52 -0.73 0.53 -19.88
C GLU A 52 -0.39 -0.72 -19.03
N ALA A 53 -0.53 -0.64 -17.70
CA ALA A 53 -0.07 -1.69 -16.80
C ALA A 53 -0.72 -3.05 -17.07
N TRP A 54 -2.01 -3.07 -17.44
CA TRP A 54 -2.72 -4.31 -17.76
C TRP A 54 -2.25 -4.94 -19.08
N GLU A 55 -1.96 -4.12 -20.10
CA GLU A 55 -1.41 -4.59 -21.37
C GLU A 55 -0.02 -5.20 -21.16
N LEU A 56 0.79 -4.62 -20.28
CA LEU A 56 2.09 -5.19 -19.90
C LEU A 56 1.96 -6.55 -19.19
N VAL A 57 0.91 -6.74 -18.38
CA VAL A 57 0.65 -8.04 -17.74
C VAL A 57 0.36 -9.11 -18.79
N GLU A 58 -0.42 -8.79 -19.82
CA GLU A 58 -0.76 -9.70 -20.92
C GLU A 58 0.46 -10.10 -21.76
N GLN A 59 1.50 -9.26 -21.80
CA GLN A 59 2.76 -9.55 -22.49
C GLN A 59 3.65 -10.56 -21.75
N LEU A 60 3.34 -10.93 -20.50
CA LEU A 60 4.14 -11.91 -19.76
C LEU A 60 4.10 -13.28 -20.48
N PRO A 61 5.24 -13.94 -20.71
CA PRO A 61 5.32 -15.16 -21.50
C PRO A 61 4.91 -16.41 -20.69
N VAL A 62 3.66 -16.44 -20.24
CA VAL A 62 3.09 -17.49 -19.38
C VAL A 62 2.97 -18.87 -20.05
N GLN A 63 3.12 -18.91 -21.38
CA GLN A 63 3.13 -20.14 -22.19
C GLN A 63 4.54 -20.51 -22.70
N SER A 64 5.60 -19.86 -22.20
CA SER A 64 6.98 -20.19 -22.57
C SER A 64 7.31 -21.65 -22.26
N THR A 65 8.11 -22.29 -23.12
CA THR A 65 8.69 -23.61 -22.84
C THR A 65 10.00 -23.52 -22.05
N ASP A 66 10.59 -22.32 -21.91
CA ASP A 66 11.78 -22.10 -21.09
C ASP A 66 11.41 -21.89 -19.61
N PRO A 67 11.87 -22.79 -18.70
CA PRO A 67 11.62 -22.65 -17.27
C PRO A 67 12.11 -21.34 -16.66
N ALA A 68 13.21 -20.76 -17.18
CA ALA A 68 13.72 -19.49 -16.66
C ALA A 68 12.76 -18.33 -16.95
N CYS A 69 12.24 -18.25 -18.18
CA CYS A 69 11.18 -17.32 -18.54
C CYS A 69 9.91 -17.55 -17.70
N LEU A 70 9.47 -18.80 -17.52
CA LEU A 70 8.27 -19.11 -16.74
C LEU A 70 8.37 -18.63 -15.30
N ARG A 71 9.52 -18.80 -14.64
CA ARG A 71 9.74 -18.29 -13.27
C ARG A 71 9.61 -16.77 -13.20
N GLN A 72 10.14 -16.06 -14.19
CA GLN A 72 10.04 -14.60 -14.24
C GLN A 72 8.62 -14.13 -14.55
N ALA A 73 7.89 -14.82 -15.43
CA ALA A 73 6.48 -14.57 -15.71
C ALA A 73 5.61 -14.78 -14.46
N ALA A 74 5.84 -15.87 -13.72
CA ALA A 74 5.15 -16.16 -12.47
C ALA A 74 5.37 -15.07 -11.43
N ARG A 75 6.62 -14.60 -11.28
CA ARG A 75 6.96 -13.45 -10.44
C ARG A 75 6.22 -12.18 -10.90
N GLY A 76 6.17 -11.92 -12.20
CA GLY A 76 5.45 -10.78 -12.78
C GLY A 76 3.97 -10.79 -12.43
N LEU A 77 3.31 -11.95 -12.55
CA LEU A 77 1.91 -12.14 -12.16
C LEU A 77 1.68 -11.90 -10.67
N CYS A 78 2.53 -12.44 -9.79
CA CYS A 78 2.40 -12.22 -8.34
C CYS A 78 2.64 -10.75 -7.95
N ASN A 79 3.61 -10.08 -8.56
CA ASN A 79 3.85 -8.65 -8.32
C ASN A 79 2.67 -7.79 -8.81
N ALA A 80 2.10 -8.14 -9.96
CA ALA A 80 0.90 -7.48 -10.49
C ALA A 80 -0.30 -7.70 -9.57
N ALA A 81 -0.48 -8.92 -9.05
CA ALA A 81 -1.53 -9.25 -8.09
C ALA A 81 -1.42 -8.39 -6.82
N ASP A 82 -0.21 -8.28 -6.26
CA ASP A 82 0.04 -7.48 -5.06
C ASP A 82 -0.29 -6.00 -5.29
N SER A 83 0.24 -5.43 -6.38
CA SER A 83 -0.06 -4.05 -6.76
C SER A 83 -1.56 -3.84 -7.02
N ALA A 84 -2.22 -4.79 -7.68
CA ALA A 84 -3.67 -4.73 -7.97
C ALA A 84 -4.50 -4.67 -6.68
N VAL A 85 -4.12 -5.41 -5.64
CA VAL A 85 -4.76 -5.35 -4.31
C VAL A 85 -4.64 -3.94 -3.72
N TRP A 86 -3.45 -3.33 -3.75
CA TRP A 86 -3.25 -1.96 -3.26
C TRP A 86 -4.00 -0.89 -4.06
N LEU A 87 -4.25 -1.13 -5.35
CA LEU A 87 -5.08 -0.24 -6.18
C LEU A 87 -6.59 -0.39 -5.90
N GLY A 88 -7.02 -1.50 -5.32
CA GLY A 88 -8.43 -1.83 -5.06
C GLY A 88 -9.06 -2.81 -6.05
N PHE A 89 -8.27 -3.46 -6.92
CA PHE A 89 -8.75 -4.47 -7.87
C PHE A 89 -8.71 -5.88 -7.24
N TYR A 90 -9.49 -6.09 -6.18
CA TYR A 90 -9.35 -7.28 -5.34
C TYR A 90 -9.69 -8.61 -6.05
N GLU A 91 -10.66 -8.62 -6.96
CA GLU A 91 -11.02 -9.82 -7.74
C GLU A 91 -9.96 -10.12 -8.79
N ARG A 92 -9.62 -9.12 -9.61
CA ARG A 92 -8.58 -9.24 -10.65
C ARG A 92 -7.21 -9.59 -10.05
N GLY A 93 -6.90 -9.05 -8.88
CA GLY A 93 -5.71 -9.43 -8.11
C GLY A 93 -5.74 -10.89 -7.66
N ALA A 94 -6.90 -11.42 -7.26
CA ALA A 94 -7.04 -12.84 -6.90
C ALA A 94 -6.84 -13.76 -8.12
N ASP A 95 -7.34 -13.37 -9.29
CA ASP A 95 -7.15 -14.13 -10.54
C ASP A 95 -5.66 -14.16 -10.95
N LEU A 96 -4.99 -13.01 -10.92
CA LEU A 96 -3.55 -12.92 -11.16
C LEU A 96 -2.73 -13.76 -10.18
N LEU A 97 -3.12 -13.73 -8.90
CA LEU A 97 -2.47 -14.50 -7.84
C LEU A 97 -2.62 -16.01 -8.07
N ALA A 98 -3.81 -16.46 -8.50
CA ALA A 98 -4.06 -17.85 -8.84
C ALA A 98 -3.23 -18.29 -10.05
N ALA A 99 -3.19 -17.47 -11.11
CA ALA A 99 -2.38 -17.73 -12.29
C ALA A 99 -0.86 -17.78 -11.97
N GLY A 100 -0.36 -16.83 -11.18
CA GLY A 100 1.04 -16.78 -10.77
C GLY A 100 1.46 -17.98 -9.92
N ARG A 101 0.56 -18.47 -9.05
CA ARG A 101 0.78 -19.67 -8.24
C ARG A 101 0.81 -20.96 -9.07
N ASP A 102 -0.15 -21.15 -9.97
CA ASP A 102 -0.13 -22.29 -10.91
C ASP A 102 1.18 -22.32 -11.70
N LEU A 103 1.59 -21.16 -12.21
CA LEU A 103 2.82 -21.03 -12.98
C LEU A 103 4.08 -21.26 -12.14
N SER A 104 4.09 -20.83 -10.87
CA SER A 104 5.20 -21.07 -9.93
C SER A 104 5.35 -22.55 -9.60
N ALA A 105 4.23 -23.25 -9.35
CA ALA A 105 4.22 -24.68 -9.07
C ALA A 105 4.76 -25.50 -10.25
N ARG A 106 4.43 -25.10 -11.49
CA ARG A 106 4.93 -25.73 -12.72
C ARG A 106 6.41 -25.45 -13.02
N SER A 107 6.95 -24.34 -12.52
CA SER A 107 8.31 -23.87 -12.86
C SER A 107 9.35 -24.03 -11.75
N GLY A 108 8.94 -24.53 -10.57
CA GLY A 108 9.82 -24.82 -9.43
C GLY A 108 10.33 -23.59 -8.70
N ALA A 109 9.45 -22.60 -8.44
CA ALA A 109 9.80 -21.34 -7.77
C ALA A 109 9.15 -21.17 -6.38
N PRO A 110 9.68 -21.81 -5.32
CA PRO A 110 9.06 -21.81 -3.99
C PRO A 110 9.01 -20.42 -3.33
N TYR A 111 9.95 -19.53 -3.61
CA TYR A 111 10.00 -18.20 -2.97
C TYR A 111 8.82 -17.29 -3.40
N THR A 112 8.28 -17.50 -4.59
CA THR A 112 7.12 -16.76 -5.11
C THR A 112 5.82 -17.15 -4.38
N GLU A 113 5.77 -18.32 -3.75
CA GLU A 113 4.59 -18.81 -3.02
C GLU A 113 4.35 -18.02 -1.73
N HIS A 114 5.40 -17.64 -1.01
CA HIS A 114 5.28 -16.90 0.24
C HIS A 114 4.82 -15.45 0.05
N SER A 115 5.37 -14.71 -0.92
CA SER A 115 4.86 -13.36 -1.25
C SER A 115 3.40 -13.42 -1.68
N ALA A 116 3.01 -14.46 -2.42
CA ALA A 116 1.62 -14.66 -2.79
C ALA A 116 0.69 -14.94 -1.59
N MET A 117 1.21 -15.49 -0.48
CA MET A 117 0.45 -15.66 0.76
C MET A 117 0.18 -14.32 1.45
N GLY A 118 1.18 -13.44 1.55
CA GLY A 118 1.02 -12.08 2.09
C GLY A 118 -0.06 -11.28 1.35
N THR A 119 0.01 -11.24 0.02
CA THR A 119 -0.99 -10.59 -0.83
C THR A 119 -2.41 -11.12 -0.58
N ARG A 120 -2.56 -12.44 -0.36
CA ARG A 120 -3.87 -13.04 -0.06
C ARG A 120 -4.44 -12.57 1.28
N LEU A 121 -3.61 -12.37 2.30
CA LEU A 121 -4.04 -11.85 3.60
C LEU A 121 -4.57 -10.42 3.46
N LEU A 122 -3.84 -9.55 2.75
CA LEU A 122 -4.28 -8.18 2.44
C LEU A 122 -5.61 -8.18 1.68
N GLN A 123 -5.72 -9.02 0.65
CA GLN A 123 -6.93 -9.16 -0.13
C GLN A 123 -8.14 -9.58 0.73
N GLN A 124 -7.95 -10.54 1.66
CA GLN A 124 -9.00 -11.01 2.56
C GLN A 124 -9.40 -9.95 3.58
N TRP A 125 -8.45 -9.16 4.06
CA TRP A 125 -8.71 -8.00 4.89
C TRP A 125 -9.61 -6.98 4.16
N TRP A 126 -9.22 -6.53 2.97
CA TRP A 126 -9.96 -5.50 2.23
C TRP A 126 -11.33 -5.95 1.71
N THR A 127 -11.53 -7.25 1.52
CA THR A 127 -12.81 -7.82 1.10
C THR A 127 -13.69 -8.30 2.27
N GLY A 128 -13.33 -7.99 3.51
CA GLY A 128 -14.13 -8.33 4.70
C GLY A 128 -14.15 -9.81 5.07
N ARG A 129 -13.26 -10.63 4.48
CA ARG A 129 -13.20 -12.09 4.74
C ARG A 129 -12.36 -12.41 5.98
N TRP A 130 -12.79 -11.85 7.11
CA TRP A 130 -12.02 -11.83 8.36
C TRP A 130 -12.10 -13.10 9.20
N LEU A 131 -13.08 -13.98 8.95
CA LEU A 131 -13.23 -15.22 9.73
C LEU A 131 -11.94 -16.07 9.65
N GLY A 132 -11.30 -16.26 10.81
CA GLY A 132 -10.04 -16.99 10.95
C GLY A 132 -8.83 -16.32 10.28
N LEU A 133 -8.92 -15.04 9.93
CA LEU A 133 -7.81 -14.30 9.31
C LEU A 133 -6.69 -13.98 10.32
N ASP A 134 -7.05 -13.72 11.57
CA ASP A 134 -6.15 -13.55 12.71
C ASP A 134 -5.19 -14.73 12.86
N LYS A 135 -5.73 -15.95 13.00
CA LYS A 135 -4.94 -17.18 13.15
C LYS A 135 -4.06 -17.42 11.92
N ARG A 136 -4.58 -17.18 10.71
CA ARG A 136 -3.78 -17.35 9.48
C ARG A 136 -2.62 -16.36 9.39
N CYS A 137 -2.78 -15.14 9.91
CA CYS A 137 -1.67 -14.19 10.02
C CYS A 137 -0.61 -14.69 11.01
N GLU A 138 -1.03 -15.15 12.19
CA GLU A 138 -0.14 -15.69 13.22
C GLU A 138 0.61 -16.95 12.75
N ASP A 139 -0.10 -17.89 12.12
CA ASP A 139 0.47 -19.10 11.53
C ASP A 139 1.49 -18.73 10.43
N PHE A 140 1.21 -17.71 9.61
CA PHE A 140 2.14 -17.25 8.57
C PHE A 140 3.39 -16.62 9.16
N VAL A 141 3.24 -15.75 10.17
CA VAL A 141 4.36 -15.15 10.91
C VAL A 141 5.25 -16.24 11.51
N ALA A 142 4.66 -17.25 12.13
CA ALA A 142 5.40 -18.37 12.70
C ALA A 142 6.13 -19.20 11.62
N ALA A 143 5.48 -19.44 10.47
CA ALA A 143 6.05 -20.20 9.36
C ALA A 143 7.21 -19.47 8.64
N THR A 144 7.29 -18.15 8.74
CA THR A 144 8.34 -17.33 8.12
C THR A 144 9.21 -16.61 9.15
N ALA A 145 9.37 -17.18 10.35
CA ALA A 145 10.11 -16.54 11.44
C ALA A 145 11.59 -16.27 11.11
N ASP A 146 12.18 -17.03 10.19
CA ASP A 146 13.54 -16.85 9.67
C ASP A 146 13.65 -15.78 8.57
N MET A 147 12.51 -15.34 8.01
CA MET A 147 12.41 -14.36 6.94
C MET A 147 11.44 -13.22 7.31
N PRO A 148 11.77 -12.41 8.33
CA PRO A 148 10.81 -11.52 8.99
C PRO A 148 10.20 -10.43 8.09
N PHE A 149 10.85 -10.04 6.99
CA PHE A 149 10.27 -9.12 6.01
C PHE A 149 9.13 -9.73 5.17
N ILE A 150 9.10 -11.06 5.02
CA ILE A 150 8.04 -11.74 4.27
C ILE A 150 6.72 -11.71 5.07
N ALA A 151 6.82 -11.69 6.40
CA ALA A 151 5.66 -11.65 7.29
C ALA A 151 5.03 -10.26 7.43
N SER A 152 5.61 -9.19 6.87
CA SER A 152 5.14 -7.82 7.12
C SER A 152 3.67 -7.60 6.75
N ASP A 153 3.17 -8.23 5.68
CA ASP A 153 1.74 -8.20 5.33
C ASP A 153 0.86 -8.77 6.45
N ALA A 154 1.26 -9.89 7.05
CA ALA A 154 0.51 -10.53 8.13
C ALA A 154 0.53 -9.70 9.43
N TYR A 155 1.67 -9.09 9.77
CA TYR A 155 1.74 -8.17 10.91
C TYR A 155 0.75 -7.00 10.74
N VAL A 156 0.75 -6.36 9.57
CA VAL A 156 -0.16 -5.25 9.28
C VAL A 156 -1.62 -5.71 9.31
N VAL A 157 -1.97 -6.80 8.63
CA VAL A 157 -3.35 -7.32 8.64
C VAL A 157 -3.81 -7.69 10.06
N ARG A 158 -2.97 -8.34 10.86
CA ARG A 158 -3.31 -8.70 12.24
C ARG A 158 -3.50 -7.47 13.13
N GLY A 159 -2.68 -6.44 12.93
CA GLY A 159 -2.83 -5.15 13.60
C GLY A 159 -4.11 -4.43 13.20
N LEU A 160 -4.45 -4.41 11.90
CA LEU A 160 -5.70 -3.83 11.39
C LEU A 160 -6.95 -4.55 11.93
N LEU A 161 -6.91 -5.88 12.03
CA LEU A 161 -7.97 -6.67 12.68
C LEU A 161 -8.14 -6.27 14.15
N ALA A 162 -7.04 -6.12 14.90
CA ALA A 162 -7.09 -5.69 16.29
C ALA A 162 -7.68 -4.27 16.43
N VAL A 163 -7.36 -3.35 15.51
CA VAL A 163 -8.02 -2.02 15.45
C VAL A 163 -9.52 -2.15 15.25
N ALA A 164 -9.97 -3.02 14.33
CA ALA A 164 -11.39 -3.22 14.07
C ALA A 164 -12.13 -3.87 15.24
N GLN A 165 -11.44 -4.67 16.06
CA GLN A 165 -11.97 -5.30 17.27
C GLN A 165 -11.93 -4.39 18.50
N GLY A 166 -11.27 -3.23 18.42
CA GLY A 166 -11.05 -2.34 19.56
C GLY A 166 -9.97 -2.83 20.54
N ASP A 167 -9.15 -3.81 20.13
CA ASP A 167 -8.02 -4.29 20.93
C ASP A 167 -6.78 -3.42 20.68
N TRP A 168 -6.72 -2.29 21.39
CA TRP A 168 -5.71 -1.26 21.20
C TRP A 168 -4.29 -1.72 21.52
N GLY A 169 -4.15 -2.57 22.54
CA GLY A 169 -2.85 -3.10 22.97
C GLY A 169 -2.26 -4.01 21.91
N GLU A 170 -3.06 -4.98 21.44
CA GLU A 170 -2.68 -5.86 20.33
C GLU A 170 -2.40 -5.06 19.07
N ALA A 171 -3.28 -4.11 18.70
CA ALA A 171 -3.11 -3.30 17.50
C ALA A 171 -1.75 -2.60 17.48
N ARG A 172 -1.35 -1.94 18.57
CA ARG A 172 -0.05 -1.26 18.64
C ARG A 172 1.11 -2.24 18.54
N SER A 173 1.00 -3.39 19.19
CA SER A 173 2.05 -4.40 19.18
C SER A 173 2.24 -4.97 17.77
N TRP A 174 1.17 -5.34 17.08
CA TRP A 174 1.23 -5.89 15.73
C TRP A 174 1.65 -4.86 14.67
N LEU A 175 1.13 -3.62 14.73
CA LEU A 175 1.48 -2.56 13.77
C LEU A 175 2.94 -2.08 13.91
N SER A 176 3.54 -2.24 15.10
CA SER A 176 4.98 -2.04 15.30
C SER A 176 5.84 -3.26 14.97
N GLN A 177 5.24 -4.28 14.32
CA GLN A 177 5.85 -5.59 14.05
C GLN A 177 6.50 -6.20 15.31
N GLN A 178 5.85 -6.03 16.47
CA GLN A 178 6.34 -6.48 17.78
C GLN A 178 7.74 -5.94 18.11
N GLY A 179 8.08 -4.74 17.62
CA GLY A 179 9.39 -4.11 17.81
C GLY A 179 10.50 -4.68 16.92
N THR A 180 10.19 -5.58 15.98
CA THR A 180 11.18 -6.22 15.10
C THR A 180 11.77 -5.25 14.08
N PHE A 181 10.95 -4.32 13.58
CA PHE A 181 11.38 -3.23 12.70
C PHE A 181 10.62 -1.95 13.05
N GLY A 182 11.28 -0.81 12.90
CA GLY A 182 10.57 0.47 12.89
C GLY A 182 9.70 0.57 11.64
N THR A 183 8.56 1.26 11.76
CA THR A 183 7.60 1.44 10.66
C THR A 183 8.23 2.17 9.47
N GLU A 184 9.28 2.95 9.69
CA GLU A 184 10.07 3.62 8.67
C GLU A 184 10.87 2.67 7.75
N LYS A 185 10.98 1.39 8.13
CA LYS A 185 11.65 0.35 7.34
C LYS A 185 10.67 -0.57 6.61
N LEU A 186 9.36 -0.40 6.79
CA LEU A 186 8.36 -1.18 6.06
C LEU A 186 8.33 -0.82 4.57
N PRO A 187 7.85 -1.72 3.70
CA PRO A 187 7.39 -1.32 2.39
C PRO A 187 6.39 -0.16 2.50
N VAL A 188 6.56 0.87 1.68
CA VAL A 188 5.79 2.12 1.74
C VAL A 188 4.27 1.91 1.80
N PRO A 189 3.62 1.05 1.00
CA PRO A 189 2.16 0.84 1.13
C PRO A 189 1.77 0.23 2.48
N LEU A 190 2.55 -0.71 3.01
CA LEU A 190 2.33 -1.29 4.34
C LEU A 190 2.54 -0.26 5.44
N GLY A 191 3.61 0.54 5.35
CA GLY A 191 3.89 1.62 6.29
C GLY A 191 2.79 2.69 6.29
N ALA A 192 2.27 3.05 5.12
CA ALA A 192 1.15 3.98 4.99
C ALA A 192 -0.13 3.44 5.62
N ALA A 193 -0.48 2.17 5.37
CA ALA A 193 -1.64 1.52 5.97
C ALA A 193 -1.52 1.40 7.50
N ALA A 194 -0.35 0.99 7.99
CA ALA A 194 -0.07 0.91 9.43
C ALA A 194 -0.13 2.29 10.09
N ALA A 195 0.44 3.33 9.46
CA ALA A 195 0.37 4.69 9.96
C ALA A 195 -1.06 5.22 10.00
N GLY A 196 -1.87 4.98 8.96
CA GLY A 196 -3.29 5.34 8.95
C GLY A 196 -4.05 4.72 10.12
N ALA A 197 -3.79 3.44 10.40
CA ALA A 197 -4.35 2.75 11.57
C ALA A 197 -3.91 3.39 12.89
N VAL A 198 -2.62 3.68 13.08
CA VAL A 198 -2.12 4.34 14.30
C VAL A 198 -2.71 5.75 14.48
N ILE A 199 -2.86 6.52 13.39
CA ILE A 199 -3.46 7.86 13.43
C ILE A 199 -4.92 7.75 13.84
N ARG A 200 -5.68 6.81 13.26
CA ARG A 200 -7.06 6.52 13.66
C ARG A 200 -7.18 6.19 15.14
N LEU A 201 -6.27 5.38 15.69
CA LEU A 201 -6.22 5.05 17.11
C LEU A 201 -5.98 6.28 17.99
N ALA A 202 -5.00 7.11 17.62
CA ALA A 202 -4.68 8.34 18.35
C ALA A 202 -5.87 9.32 18.34
N LEU A 203 -6.55 9.48 17.19
CA LEU A 203 -7.74 10.31 17.07
C LEU A 203 -8.90 9.80 17.94
N ALA A 204 -9.14 8.49 17.97
CA ALA A 204 -10.15 7.88 18.83
C ALA A 204 -9.88 8.15 20.34
N ARG A 205 -8.60 8.34 20.70
CA ARG A 205 -8.15 8.67 22.06
C ARG A 205 -8.06 10.18 22.34
N GLN A 206 -8.47 11.02 21.39
CA GLN A 206 -8.32 12.48 21.46
C GLN A 206 -6.85 12.95 21.55
N GLU A 207 -5.90 12.11 21.13
CA GLU A 207 -4.47 12.42 21.10
C GLU A 207 -4.11 13.18 19.79
N VAL A 208 -4.81 14.30 19.55
CA VAL A 208 -4.81 15.03 18.28
C VAL A 208 -3.40 15.47 17.84
N THR A 209 -2.59 15.99 18.76
CA THR A 209 -1.21 16.42 18.45
C THR A 209 -0.35 15.25 17.98
N ALA A 210 -0.40 14.11 18.69
CA ALA A 210 0.36 12.92 18.32
C ALA A 210 -0.11 12.36 16.97
N ALA A 211 -1.42 12.34 16.73
CA ALA A 211 -2.00 11.96 15.45
C ALA A 211 -1.47 12.84 14.30
N ALA A 212 -1.42 14.15 14.49
CA ALA A 212 -0.92 15.08 13.48
C ALA A 212 0.58 14.93 13.21
N GLU A 213 1.39 14.67 14.24
CA GLU A 213 2.82 14.37 14.07
C GLU A 213 3.05 13.10 13.25
N HIS A 214 2.31 12.03 13.58
CA HIS A 214 2.38 10.76 12.86
C HIS A 214 1.92 10.91 11.40
N ALA A 215 0.85 11.68 11.19
CA ALA A 215 0.35 12.03 9.86
C ALA A 215 1.41 12.74 9.02
N ARG A 216 2.09 13.77 9.54
CA ARG A 216 3.15 14.48 8.81
C ARG A 216 4.32 13.58 8.45
N ALA A 217 4.76 12.74 9.39
CA ALA A 217 5.88 11.82 9.18
C ALA A 217 5.55 10.78 8.08
N ALA A 218 4.41 10.12 8.17
CA ALA A 218 3.99 9.11 7.19
C ALA A 218 3.69 9.73 5.82
N TRP A 219 3.05 10.91 5.79
CA TRP A 219 2.76 11.62 4.55
C TRP A 219 4.03 11.99 3.79
N LYS A 220 5.06 12.43 4.50
CA LYS A 220 6.36 12.74 3.90
C LYS A 220 6.94 11.52 3.17
N VAL A 221 6.87 10.32 3.77
CA VAL A 221 7.40 9.09 3.14
C VAL A 221 6.68 8.80 1.82
N VAL A 222 5.34 8.88 1.80
CA VAL A 222 4.56 8.65 0.57
C VAL A 222 4.83 9.72 -0.49
N ALA A 223 4.90 10.99 -0.07
CA ALA A 223 5.18 12.12 -0.96
C ALA A 223 6.59 12.05 -1.57
N ASP A 224 7.61 11.76 -0.77
CA ASP A 224 9.00 11.57 -1.23
C ASP A 224 9.10 10.37 -2.19
N LYS A 225 8.31 9.32 -1.97
CA LYS A 225 8.25 8.16 -2.86
C LYS A 225 7.59 8.50 -4.21
N GLY A 226 6.50 9.26 -4.19
CA GLY A 226 5.76 9.70 -5.38
C GLY A 226 4.80 8.67 -5.98
N VAL A 227 4.56 7.54 -5.28
CA VAL A 227 3.58 6.53 -5.69
C VAL A 227 2.25 6.78 -4.96
N TRP A 228 1.47 7.70 -5.49
CA TRP A 228 0.28 8.24 -4.83
C TRP A 228 -0.84 7.23 -4.50
N PRO A 229 -1.10 6.16 -5.29
CA PRO A 229 -2.11 5.16 -4.92
C PRO A 229 -1.91 4.56 -3.52
N TRP A 230 -0.67 4.46 -3.05
CA TRP A 230 -0.35 3.92 -1.73
C TRP A 230 -0.77 4.81 -0.56
N ALA A 231 -1.18 6.05 -0.82
CA ALA A 231 -1.74 6.93 0.22
C ALA A 231 -3.17 6.54 0.64
N ALA A 232 -3.83 5.59 -0.04
CA ALA A 232 -5.26 5.29 0.16
C ALA A 232 -5.65 5.09 1.63
N GLU A 233 -4.89 4.28 2.37
CA GLU A 233 -5.19 3.96 3.78
C GLU A 233 -4.65 4.99 4.77
N LEU A 234 -3.86 5.95 4.30
CA LEU A 234 -3.29 7.01 5.12
C LEU A 234 -4.08 8.32 4.99
N ALA A 235 -4.48 8.68 3.77
CA ALA A 235 -4.92 10.02 3.43
C ALA A 235 -6.14 10.51 4.20
N PRO A 236 -7.22 9.72 4.40
CA PRO A 236 -8.37 10.19 5.18
C PRO A 236 -7.99 10.57 6.61
N TRP A 237 -7.24 9.68 7.28
CA TRP A 237 -6.83 9.85 8.68
C TRP A 237 -5.79 10.95 8.86
N ALA A 238 -4.84 11.07 7.92
CA ALA A 238 -3.83 12.13 7.96
C ALA A 238 -4.47 13.52 7.79
N VAL A 239 -5.43 13.65 6.87
CA VAL A 239 -6.18 14.90 6.65
C VAL A 239 -7.00 15.25 7.88
N GLU A 240 -7.73 14.28 8.45
CA GLU A 240 -8.49 14.47 9.68
C GLU A 240 -7.61 14.97 10.84
N ALA A 241 -6.45 14.33 11.02
CA ALA A 241 -5.55 14.66 12.11
C ALA A 241 -5.00 16.08 12.00
N LEU A 242 -4.60 16.52 10.80
CA LEU A 242 -4.15 17.89 10.59
C LEU A 242 -5.29 18.90 10.78
N ALA A 243 -6.48 18.61 10.23
CA ALA A 243 -7.62 19.51 10.34
C ALA A 243 -8.04 19.70 11.81
N ARG A 244 -8.16 18.62 12.58
CA ARG A 244 -8.48 18.67 14.02
C ARG A 244 -7.38 19.31 14.86
N ALA A 245 -6.12 19.24 14.43
CA ALA A 245 -5.02 19.95 15.06
C ALA A 245 -4.98 21.46 14.73
N GLY A 246 -5.95 21.97 13.95
CA GLY A 246 -6.01 23.37 13.52
C GLY A 246 -5.10 23.70 12.33
N ASP A 247 -4.46 22.70 11.71
CA ASP A 247 -3.60 22.86 10.54
C ASP A 247 -4.39 22.62 9.24
N GLY A 248 -5.45 23.42 9.05
CA GLY A 248 -6.33 23.31 7.87
C GLY A 248 -5.59 23.58 6.56
N ALA A 249 -4.58 24.45 6.55
CA ALA A 249 -3.76 24.72 5.37
C ALA A 249 -2.93 23.50 4.96
N GLY A 250 -2.34 22.79 5.93
CA GLY A 250 -1.65 21.53 5.70
C GLY A 250 -2.60 20.44 5.19
N ALA A 251 -3.76 20.30 5.81
CA ALA A 251 -4.79 19.33 5.40
C ALA A 251 -5.24 19.53 3.95
N HIS A 252 -5.53 20.78 3.55
CA HIS A 252 -5.83 21.13 2.16
C HIS A 252 -4.68 20.79 1.20
N THR A 253 -3.43 21.04 1.62
CA THR A 253 -2.25 20.75 0.80
C THR A 253 -2.12 19.25 0.57
N MET A 254 -2.38 18.42 1.58
CA MET A 254 -2.42 16.96 1.42
C MET A 254 -3.48 16.53 0.40
N VAL A 255 -4.72 17.02 0.52
CA VAL A 255 -5.81 16.71 -0.43
C VAL A 255 -5.47 17.14 -1.86
N ARG A 256 -4.92 18.34 -2.05
CA ARG A 256 -4.50 18.83 -3.38
C ARG A 256 -3.40 17.95 -3.99
N ASN A 257 -2.35 17.68 -3.22
CA ASN A 257 -1.23 16.85 -3.68
C ASN A 257 -1.69 15.44 -4.03
N PHE A 258 -2.57 14.85 -3.21
CA PHE A 258 -3.12 13.53 -3.48
C PHE A 258 -3.96 13.51 -4.76
N ALA A 259 -4.84 14.50 -4.94
CA ALA A 259 -5.66 14.62 -6.14
C ALA A 259 -4.81 14.80 -7.41
N GLN A 260 -3.80 15.68 -7.36
CA GLN A 260 -2.89 15.92 -8.46
C GLN A 260 -2.04 14.67 -8.76
N GLY A 261 -1.55 14.03 -7.71
CA GLY A 261 -0.72 12.83 -7.76
C GLY A 261 -1.45 11.63 -8.37
N LEU A 262 -2.73 11.45 -8.07
CA LEU A 262 -3.57 10.42 -8.67
C LEU A 262 -3.95 10.74 -10.12
N GLY A 263 -4.36 11.98 -10.41
CA GLY A 263 -4.84 12.38 -11.74
C GLY A 263 -5.99 11.50 -12.25
N ARG A 264 -5.89 11.05 -13.51
CA ARG A 264 -6.90 10.18 -14.15
C ARG A 264 -6.61 8.68 -14.05
N ARG A 265 -5.60 8.29 -13.26
CA ARG A 265 -5.18 6.89 -13.12
C ARG A 265 -6.25 6.00 -12.50
N ASP A 266 -6.28 4.74 -12.88
CA ASP A 266 -7.29 3.80 -12.40
C ASP A 266 -6.83 3.15 -11.08
N ALA A 267 -7.18 3.79 -9.97
CA ALA A 267 -6.86 3.35 -8.61
C ALA A 267 -8.11 3.50 -7.71
N PRO A 268 -9.08 2.57 -7.80
CA PRO A 268 -10.36 2.65 -7.08
C PRO A 268 -10.23 2.92 -5.57
N ALA A 269 -9.33 2.23 -4.87
CA ALA A 269 -9.11 2.41 -3.43
C ALA A 269 -8.66 3.85 -3.11
N ALA A 270 -7.66 4.35 -3.84
CA ALA A 270 -7.15 5.71 -3.65
C ALA A 270 -8.17 6.79 -4.06
N ARG A 271 -9.02 6.52 -5.06
CA ARG A 271 -10.13 7.42 -5.45
C ARG A 271 -11.17 7.53 -4.35
N ALA A 272 -11.57 6.40 -3.76
CA ALA A 272 -12.49 6.38 -2.62
C ALA A 272 -11.89 7.14 -1.42
N ALA A 273 -10.61 6.88 -1.11
CA ALA A 273 -9.89 7.60 -0.07
C ALA A 273 -9.84 9.11 -0.31
N LEU A 274 -9.63 9.57 -1.55
CA LEU A 274 -9.64 11.00 -1.87
C LEU A 274 -11.01 11.64 -1.63
N VAL A 275 -12.10 10.94 -1.96
CA VAL A 275 -13.46 11.41 -1.67
C VAL A 275 -13.66 11.53 -0.16
N TRP A 276 -13.23 10.52 0.60
CA TRP A 276 -13.31 10.55 2.05
C TRP A 276 -12.48 11.68 2.67
N SER A 277 -11.22 11.86 2.25
CA SER A 277 -10.37 12.97 2.70
C SER A 277 -11.01 14.33 2.48
N ARG A 278 -11.68 14.54 1.35
CA ARG A 278 -12.43 15.79 1.07
C ARG A 278 -13.61 15.95 2.01
N ALA A 279 -14.39 14.89 2.21
CA ALA A 279 -15.56 14.91 3.08
C ALA A 279 -15.18 15.27 4.52
N VAL A 280 -14.15 14.63 5.07
CA VAL A 280 -13.66 14.90 6.43
C VAL A 280 -13.13 16.32 6.57
N LEU A 281 -12.42 16.83 5.57
CA LEU A 281 -11.95 18.21 5.59
C LEU A 281 -13.13 19.20 5.68
N THR A 282 -14.17 19.02 4.87
CA THR A 282 -15.38 19.85 4.91
C THR A 282 -16.12 19.72 6.24
N GLU A 283 -16.23 18.52 6.81
CA GLU A 283 -16.88 18.29 8.11
C GLU A 283 -16.15 19.03 9.23
N THR A 284 -14.84 18.88 9.33
CA THR A 284 -14.01 19.54 10.37
C THR A 284 -14.02 21.07 10.26
N GLU A 285 -14.09 21.63 9.06
CA GLU A 285 -14.25 23.08 8.85
C GLU A 285 -15.61 23.58 9.34
N THR A 286 -16.67 22.86 9.02
CA THR A 286 -18.03 23.19 9.46
C THR A 286 -18.14 23.17 10.99
N GLU A 287 -17.53 22.18 11.65
CA GLU A 287 -17.46 22.10 13.12
C GLU A 287 -16.67 23.26 13.74
N ALA A 288 -15.58 23.67 13.10
CA ALA A 288 -14.75 24.79 13.55
C ALA A 288 -15.49 26.14 13.43
N GLU A 289 -16.23 26.34 12.34
CA GLU A 289 -17.07 27.52 12.12
C GLU A 289 -18.20 27.61 13.15
N ALA A 290 -18.94 26.52 13.36
CA ALA A 290 -20.02 26.46 14.36
C ALA A 290 -19.51 26.74 15.78
N SER A 291 -18.33 26.19 16.12
CA SER A 291 -17.67 26.45 17.41
C SER A 291 -17.23 27.91 17.58
N ALA A 292 -16.81 28.57 16.51
CA ALA A 292 -16.43 29.98 16.53
C ALA A 292 -17.65 30.90 16.69
N GLU A 293 -18.78 30.58 16.05
CA GLU A 293 -20.03 31.32 16.16
C GLU A 293 -20.64 31.21 17.57
N GLY A 294 -20.68 29.99 18.14
CA GLY A 294 -21.13 29.77 19.52
C GLY A 294 -20.30 30.55 20.56
N ARG A 295 -18.97 30.62 20.40
CA ARG A 295 -18.10 31.43 21.27
C ARG A 295 -18.36 32.93 21.15
N ARG A 296 -18.68 33.43 19.96
CA ARG A 296 -19.02 34.86 19.75
C ARG A 296 -20.36 35.22 20.37
N SER A 297 -21.36 34.34 20.27
CA SER A 297 -22.68 34.55 20.89
C SER A 297 -22.61 34.54 22.41
N GLY A 298 -21.83 33.65 23.03
CA GLY A 298 -21.68 33.57 24.48
C GLY A 298 -20.79 34.66 25.12
N LEU A 299 -20.13 35.50 24.33
CA LEU A 299 -19.38 36.68 24.81
C LEU A 299 -20.23 37.97 24.76
N LEU A 300 -21.42 37.91 24.17
CA LEU A 300 -22.37 39.02 24.03
C LEU A 300 -23.55 38.92 25.01
N GLU A 301 -23.62 37.85 25.81
CA GLU A 301 -24.52 37.67 26.97
C GLU A 301 -23.77 37.93 28.29
#